data_AF-A0A518K2N7-F1
#
_entry.id   AF-A0A518K2N7-F1
#
_cell.length_a   1.000
_cell.length_b   1.000
_cell.length_c   1.000
_cell.angle_alpha   90.00
_cell.angle_beta   90.00
_cell.angle_gamma   90.00
#
_symmetry.space_group_name_H-M   'P 1'
#
loop_
_entity.id
_entity.type
_entity.pdbx_description
1 polymer ?
#
loop_
_entity_poly.entity_id
_entity_poly.type
_entity_poly.pdbx_seq_one_letter_code
_entity_poly.pdbx_strand_id
1 'polypeptide(L)'
;MMNQPAFYRYFLAHSWLLSGCAGAALATVILFWGMHKEGIVLAGAPVFLWVILAAAPASLAGFVAGAFFLWMPIGNLAAWLQGWPFNDGEEVVVLSGKYKGTVAQVYESDVWKERGQVRLALGEEAKKSFTDIFCAVQVTRTSSK
;
A
#
# COMPACT_ATOMS: atom_id res chain seq x y z
N MET A 1 28.42 7.37 5.61
CA MET A 1 27.49 6.38 6.20
C MET A 1 26.11 6.67 5.61
N MET A 2 25.53 5.73 4.87
CA MET A 2 24.15 5.87 4.39
C MET A 2 23.21 5.72 5.58
N ASN A 3 22.43 6.76 5.89
CA ASN A 3 21.34 6.67 6.86
C ASN A 3 20.29 5.72 6.29
N GLN A 4 20.12 4.55 6.91
CA GLN A 4 19.07 3.64 6.51
C GLN A 4 17.70 4.27 6.80
N PRO A 5 16.71 4.14 5.90
CA PRO A 5 15.37 4.61 6.16
C PRO A 5 14.80 3.96 7.41
N ALA A 6 14.09 4.74 8.22
CA ALA A 6 13.40 4.21 9.40
C ALA A 6 12.41 3.09 9.00
N PHE A 7 12.28 2.07 9.86
CA PHE A 7 11.48 0.87 9.61
C PHE A 7 10.03 1.17 9.17
N TYR A 8 9.40 2.19 9.77
CA TYR A 8 8.01 2.56 9.43
C TYR A 8 7.83 2.98 7.96
N ARG A 9 8.87 3.49 7.30
CA ARG A 9 8.81 3.88 5.88
C ARG A 9 8.64 2.65 4.98
N TYR A 10 9.32 1.55 5.30
CA TYR A 10 9.14 0.26 4.61
C TYR A 10 7.72 -0.30 4.81
N PHE A 11 7.16 -0.12 6.01
CA PHE A 11 5.80 -0.52 6.30
C PHE A 11 4.78 0.29 5.48
N LEU A 12 4.96 1.61 5.43
CA LEU A 12 4.17 2.52 4.59
C LEU A 12 4.32 2.24 3.08
N ALA A 13 5.41 1.62 2.62
CA ALA A 13 5.50 1.25 1.20
C ALA A 13 4.54 0.13 0.80
N HIS A 14 4.00 -0.61 1.77
CA HIS A 14 3.04 -1.68 1.57
C HIS A 14 1.62 -1.26 1.93
N SER A 15 1.33 0.04 2.05
CA SER A 15 0.08 0.47 2.63
C SER A 15 -1.17 0.13 1.79
N TRP A 16 -1.01 -0.22 0.50
CA TRP A 16 -2.10 -0.80 -0.30
C TRP A 16 -2.57 -2.13 0.30
N LEU A 17 -1.62 -3.02 0.62
CA LEU A 17 -1.91 -4.30 1.26
C LEU A 17 -2.46 -4.08 2.67
N LEU A 18 -1.93 -3.10 3.41
CA LEU A 18 -2.44 -2.77 4.75
C LEU A 18 -3.90 -2.29 4.69
N SER A 19 -4.26 -1.45 3.73
CA SER A 19 -5.62 -1.00 3.50
C SER A 19 -6.55 -2.16 3.12
N GLY A 20 -6.09 -3.09 2.28
CA GLY A 20 -6.82 -4.31 1.96
C GLY A 20 -7.05 -5.19 3.20
N CYS A 21 -6.01 -5.47 3.97
CA CYS A 21 -6.12 -6.25 5.21
C CYS A 21 -7.07 -5.60 6.23
N ALA A 22 -7.00 -4.27 6.39
CA ALA A 22 -7.90 -3.52 7.25
C ALA A 22 -9.37 -3.64 6.79
N GLY A 23 -9.62 -3.52 5.48
CA GLY A 23 -10.95 -3.69 4.91
C GLY A 23 -11.51 -5.11 5.08
N ALA A 24 -10.66 -6.14 4.90
CA ALA A 24 -11.05 -7.54 5.13
C ALA A 24 -11.42 -7.80 6.60
N ALA A 25 -10.62 -7.28 7.54
CA ALA A 25 -10.88 -7.38 8.96
C ALA A 25 -12.20 -6.67 9.33
N LEU A 26 -12.42 -5.46 8.83
CA LEU A 26 -13.63 -4.69 9.07
C LEU A 26 -14.89 -5.41 8.55
N ALA A 27 -14.85 -5.94 7.32
CA ALA A 27 -15.96 -6.67 6.74
C ALA A 27 -16.31 -7.92 7.57
N THR A 28 -15.29 -8.62 8.06
CA THR A 28 -15.46 -9.79 8.93
C THR A 28 -16.10 -9.41 10.27
N VAL A 29 -15.65 -8.31 10.88
CA VAL A 29 -16.25 -7.79 12.13
C VAL A 29 -17.71 -7.40 11.92
N ILE A 30 -18.04 -6.73 10.81
CA ILE A 30 -19.42 -6.35 10.48
C ILE A 30 -20.30 -7.59 10.30
N LEU A 31 -19.81 -8.62 9.60
CA LEU A 31 -20.51 -9.90 9.44
C LEU A 31 -20.83 -10.51 10.81
N PHE A 32 -19.83 -10.68 11.67
CA PHE A 32 -20.02 -11.28 13.00
C PHE A 32 -20.92 -10.44 13.90
N TRP A 33 -20.83 -9.11 13.82
CA TRP A 33 -21.73 -8.23 14.56
C TRP A 33 -23.18 -8.41 14.08
N GLY A 34 -23.42 -8.40 12.77
CA GLY A 34 -24.75 -8.66 12.21
C GLY A 34 -25.33 -9.98 12.70
N MET A 35 -24.53 -11.05 12.64
CA MET A 35 -24.91 -12.37 13.13
C MET A 35 -25.20 -12.41 14.65
N HIS A 36 -24.42 -11.69 15.44
CA HIS A 36 -24.65 -11.56 16.88
C HIS A 36 -25.98 -10.88 17.18
N LYS A 37 -26.34 -9.82 16.44
CA LYS A 37 -27.62 -9.12 16.61
C LYS A 37 -28.81 -10.00 16.29
N GLU A 38 -28.69 -10.87 15.28
CA GLU A 38 -29.75 -11.80 14.88
C GLU A 38 -29.81 -13.06 15.78
N GLY A 39 -28.95 -13.18 16.80
CA GLY A 39 -28.92 -14.33 17.71
C GLY A 39 -28.44 -15.64 17.07
N ILE A 40 -27.82 -15.58 15.89
CA ILE A 40 -27.42 -16.75 15.07
C ILE A 40 -26.17 -17.44 15.64
N VAL A 41 -25.47 -16.81 16.59
CA VAL A 41 -24.14 -17.22 17.11
C VAL A 41 -24.16 -18.54 17.90
N LEU A 42 -25.33 -19.16 18.16
CA LEU A 42 -25.45 -20.39 18.96
C LEU A 42 -26.03 -21.62 18.23
N ALA A 43 -26.29 -21.54 16.92
CA ALA A 43 -27.10 -22.55 16.22
C ALA A 43 -26.30 -23.76 15.65
N GLY A 44 -25.53 -24.47 16.49
CA GLY A 44 -24.97 -25.79 16.14
C GLY A 44 -23.91 -25.86 15.02
N ALA A 45 -23.33 -27.05 14.83
CA ALA A 45 -22.29 -27.33 13.83
C ALA A 45 -22.59 -26.89 12.38
N PRO A 46 -23.83 -27.04 11.83
CA PRO A 46 -24.09 -26.64 10.45
C PRO A 46 -24.07 -25.12 10.24
N VAL A 47 -24.51 -24.33 11.22
CA VAL A 47 -24.44 -22.86 11.10
C VAL A 47 -22.99 -22.39 11.13
N PHE A 48 -22.14 -23.01 11.97
CA PHE A 48 -20.72 -22.70 11.99
C PHE A 48 -20.04 -22.90 10.62
N LEU A 49 -20.39 -23.96 9.89
CA LEU A 49 -19.88 -24.20 8.54
C LEU A 49 -20.30 -23.10 7.55
N TRP A 50 -21.57 -22.68 7.58
CA TRP A 50 -22.07 -21.59 6.75
C TRP A 50 -21.41 -20.25 7.07
N VAL A 51 -21.08 -20.01 8.33
CA VAL A 51 -20.35 -18.81 8.76
C VAL A 51 -18.94 -18.77 8.17
N ILE A 52 -18.21 -19.89 8.23
CA ILE A 52 -16.88 -19.99 7.60
C ILE A 52 -16.99 -19.78 6.09
N LEU A 53 -17.99 -20.40 5.45
CA LEU A 53 -18.22 -20.25 4.01
C LEU A 53 -18.58 -18.81 3.62
N ALA A 54 -19.31 -18.08 4.45
CA ALA A 54 -19.65 -16.67 4.23
C ALA A 54 -18.50 -15.71 4.56
N ALA A 55 -17.63 -16.05 5.50
CA ALA A 55 -16.50 -15.22 5.90
C ALA A 55 -15.46 -15.06 4.78
N ALA A 56 -15.24 -16.09 3.96
CA ALA A 56 -14.30 -16.03 2.84
C ALA A 56 -14.67 -14.96 1.77
N PRO A 57 -15.88 -14.97 1.17
CA PRO A 57 -16.27 -13.94 0.22
C PRO A 57 -16.43 -12.57 0.88
N ALA A 58 -16.87 -12.49 2.14
CA ALA A 58 -16.94 -11.23 2.87
C ALA A 58 -15.55 -10.61 3.09
N SER A 59 -14.55 -11.43 3.45
CA SER A 59 -13.16 -11.00 3.60
C SER A 59 -12.57 -10.55 2.27
N LEU A 60 -12.84 -11.27 1.17
CA LEU A 60 -12.38 -10.89 -0.16
C LEU A 60 -13.01 -9.56 -0.62
N ALA A 61 -14.32 -9.40 -0.43
CA ALA A 61 -15.02 -8.17 -0.73
C ALA A 61 -14.48 -7.00 0.12
N GLY A 62 -14.27 -7.24 1.41
CA GLY A 62 -13.64 -6.29 2.31
C GLY A 62 -12.21 -5.92 1.91
N PHE A 63 -11.42 -6.89 1.44
CA PHE A 63 -10.07 -6.64 0.95
C PHE A 63 -10.07 -5.73 -0.27
N VAL A 64 -10.89 -6.04 -1.27
CA VAL A 64 -11.02 -5.22 -2.48
C VAL A 64 -11.52 -3.83 -2.11
N ALA A 65 -12.58 -3.73 -1.29
CA ALA A 65 -13.11 -2.44 -0.85
C ALA A 65 -12.05 -1.63 -0.07
N GLY A 66 -11.32 -2.26 0.85
CA GLY A 66 -10.25 -1.61 1.61
C GLY A 66 -9.12 -1.12 0.70
N ALA A 67 -8.69 -1.96 -0.25
CA ALA A 67 -7.65 -1.64 -1.21
C ALA A 67 -8.00 -0.46 -2.14
N PHE A 68 -9.28 -0.21 -2.43
CA PHE A 68 -9.68 0.92 -3.27
C PHE A 68 -10.11 2.16 -2.46
N PHE A 69 -10.93 1.98 -1.43
CA PHE A 69 -11.55 3.09 -0.70
C PHE A 69 -10.73 3.56 0.50
N LEU A 70 -10.11 2.64 1.26
CA LEU A 70 -9.26 3.02 2.39
C LEU A 70 -7.86 3.41 1.91
N TRP A 71 -7.42 2.85 0.78
CA TRP A 71 -6.10 3.16 0.23
C TRP A 71 -5.94 4.61 -0.18
N MET A 72 -6.96 5.23 -0.78
CA MET A 72 -6.84 6.59 -1.28
C MET A 72 -6.40 7.62 -0.21
N PRO A 73 -7.05 7.71 0.97
CA PRO A 73 -6.57 8.61 2.03
C PRO A 73 -5.27 8.12 2.69
N ILE A 74 -5.10 6.82 2.92
CA ILE A 74 -3.93 6.26 3.61
C ILE A 74 -2.67 6.40 2.76
N GLY A 75 -2.77 6.10 1.46
CA GLY A 75 -1.71 6.20 0.48
C GLY A 75 -1.26 7.64 0.27
N ASN A 76 -2.17 8.60 0.23
CA ASN A 76 -1.81 10.02 0.17
C ASN A 76 -1.03 10.47 1.42
N LEU A 77 -1.48 10.06 2.61
CA LEU A 77 -0.76 10.34 3.85
C LEU A 77 0.62 9.65 3.88
N ALA A 78 0.69 8.39 3.45
CA ALA A 78 1.93 7.62 3.36
C ALA A 78 2.92 8.28 2.41
N ALA A 79 2.46 8.72 1.24
CA ALA A 79 3.28 9.43 0.25
C ALA A 79 3.82 10.73 0.84
N TRP A 80 2.98 11.52 1.51
CA TRP A 80 3.39 12.76 2.16
C TRP A 80 4.44 12.51 3.25
N LEU A 81 4.26 11.51 4.12
CA LEU A 81 5.25 11.12 5.13
C LEU A 81 6.58 10.64 4.52
N GLN A 82 6.53 10.09 3.30
CA GLN A 82 7.72 9.69 2.56
C GLN A 82 8.45 10.84 1.86
N GLY A 83 7.83 12.02 1.79
CA GLY A 83 8.39 13.24 1.23
C GLY A 83 7.73 13.71 -0.07
N TRP A 84 6.61 13.11 -0.50
CA TRP A 84 5.87 13.57 -1.66
C TRP A 84 5.40 15.04 -1.49
N PRO A 85 5.48 15.89 -2.53
CA PRO A 85 5.98 15.64 -3.90
C PRO A 85 7.50 15.66 -4.02
N PHE A 86 8.03 14.88 -4.95
CA PHE A 86 9.45 14.90 -5.34
C PHE A 86 9.68 15.85 -6.53
N ASN A 87 10.92 16.33 -6.66
CA ASN A 87 11.36 17.18 -7.76
C ASN A 87 12.44 16.48 -8.59
N ASP A 88 12.57 16.89 -9.85
CA ASP A 88 13.63 16.40 -10.72
C ASP A 88 15.01 16.75 -10.15
N GLY A 89 15.93 15.80 -10.22
CA GLY A 89 17.25 15.90 -9.64
C GLY A 89 17.36 15.44 -8.18
N GLU A 90 16.24 15.20 -7.48
CA GLU A 90 16.28 14.72 -6.09
C GLU A 90 16.77 13.27 -6.00
N GLU A 91 17.62 12.97 -5.02
CA GLU A 91 18.00 11.59 -4.69
C GLU A 91 16.97 10.95 -3.76
N VAL A 92 16.47 9.79 -4.17
CA VAL A 92 15.54 8.99 -3.40
C VAL A 92 16.06 7.55 -3.28
N VAL A 93 15.60 6.86 -2.23
CA VAL A 93 15.83 5.44 -2.03
C VAL A 93 14.53 4.68 -2.24
N VAL A 94 14.62 3.58 -2.98
CA VAL A 94 13.50 2.69 -3.25
C VAL A 94 13.23 1.81 -2.02
N LEU A 95 11.99 1.79 -1.55
CA LEU A 95 11.58 1.10 -0.33
C LEU A 95 11.04 -0.32 -0.60
N SER A 96 10.52 -0.59 -1.80
CA SER A 96 9.86 -1.86 -2.13
C SER A 96 10.09 -2.28 -3.59
N GLY A 97 9.92 -3.57 -3.87
CA GLY A 97 10.03 -4.13 -5.23
C GLY A 97 11.46 -4.54 -5.62
N LYS A 98 11.68 -4.72 -6.93
CA LYS A 98 12.93 -5.25 -7.51
C LYS A 98 14.17 -4.44 -7.15
N TYR A 99 14.04 -3.12 -7.07
CA TYR A 99 15.15 -2.20 -6.82
C TYR A 99 15.23 -1.73 -5.36
N LYS A 100 14.64 -2.47 -4.41
CA LYS A 100 14.63 -2.11 -2.98
C LYS A 100 16.05 -1.85 -2.46
N GLY A 101 16.21 -0.73 -1.76
CA GLY A 101 17.47 -0.28 -1.17
C GLY A 101 18.36 0.51 -2.14
N THR A 102 18.02 0.56 -3.42
CA THR A 102 18.77 1.34 -4.41
C THR A 102 18.49 2.83 -4.23
N VAL A 103 19.56 3.62 -4.22
CA VAL A 103 19.49 5.08 -4.32
C VAL A 103 19.54 5.46 -5.79
N ALA A 104 18.60 6.29 -6.23
CA ALA A 104 18.52 6.77 -7.59
C ALA A 104 17.99 8.20 -7.64
N GLN A 105 18.32 8.90 -8.71
CA GLN A 105 17.86 10.26 -8.95
C GLN A 105 16.49 10.24 -9.63
N VAL A 106 15.59 11.12 -9.19
CA VAL A 106 14.34 11.41 -9.91
C VAL A 106 14.70 12.18 -11.17
N TYR A 107 14.36 11.68 -12.35
CA TYR A 107 14.66 12.38 -13.60
C TYR A 107 13.40 12.90 -14.32
N GLU A 108 12.22 12.39 -13.95
CA GLU A 108 10.95 12.82 -14.52
C GLU A 108 9.84 12.66 -13.47
N SER A 109 9.49 13.78 -12.84
CA SER A 109 8.41 13.87 -11.84
C SER A 109 7.19 14.60 -12.38
N ASP A 110 7.36 15.68 -13.14
CA ASP A 110 6.25 16.58 -13.51
C ASP A 110 5.14 15.90 -14.32
N VAL A 111 5.49 15.02 -15.25
CA VAL A 111 4.52 14.26 -16.07
C VAL A 111 3.72 13.24 -15.24
N TRP A 112 4.27 12.79 -14.11
CA TRP A 112 3.73 11.68 -13.32
C TRP A 112 3.14 12.13 -11.98
N LYS A 113 3.29 13.41 -11.62
CA LYS A 113 2.77 14.01 -10.38
C LYS A 113 1.27 13.81 -10.21
N GLU A 114 0.47 13.97 -11.28
CA GLU A 114 -0.98 13.76 -11.22
C GLU A 114 -1.38 12.32 -10.86
N ARG A 115 -0.51 11.35 -11.15
CA ARG A 115 -0.74 9.93 -10.85
C ARG A 115 -0.11 9.49 -9.53
N GLY A 116 0.53 10.41 -8.80
CA GLY A 116 1.31 10.08 -7.61
C GLY A 116 2.48 9.13 -7.92
N GLN A 117 3.13 9.32 -9.07
CA GLN A 117 4.22 8.49 -9.57
C GLN A 117 5.46 9.32 -9.93
N VAL A 118 6.62 8.68 -10.00
CA VAL A 118 7.90 9.26 -10.43
C VAL A 118 8.73 8.26 -11.21
N ARG A 119 9.64 8.76 -12.06
CA ARG A 119 10.64 7.92 -12.73
C ARG A 119 12.03 8.13 -12.17
N LEU A 120 12.74 7.03 -11.98
CA LEU A 120 14.08 7.00 -11.37
C LEU A 120 15.16 6.60 -12.37
N ALA A 121 16.33 7.21 -12.27
CA ALA A 121 17.47 6.92 -13.13
C ALA A 121 18.16 5.59 -12.72
N LEU A 122 17.54 4.46 -13.09
CA LEU A 122 18.00 3.10 -12.77
C LEU A 122 18.78 2.42 -13.92
N GLY A 123 19.06 3.16 -14.99
CA GLY A 123 19.73 2.69 -16.20
C GLY A 123 18.79 2.49 -17.40
N GLU A 124 19.39 2.35 -18.58
CA GLU A 124 18.68 2.31 -19.86
C GLU A 124 17.74 1.10 -20.01
N GLU A 125 18.10 -0.04 -19.42
CA GLU A 125 17.24 -1.24 -19.46
C GLU A 125 15.96 -1.03 -18.64
N ALA A 126 16.07 -0.42 -17.46
CA ALA A 126 14.91 -0.12 -16.61
C ALA A 126 13.96 0.86 -17.31
N LYS A 127 14.52 1.86 -18.00
CA LYS A 127 13.78 2.85 -18.79
C LYS A 127 13.07 2.24 -20.00
N LYS A 128 13.72 1.33 -20.73
CA LYS A 128 13.12 0.61 -21.88
C LYS A 128 12.01 -0.35 -21.46
N SER A 129 12.15 -0.96 -20.28
CA SER A 129 11.19 -1.91 -19.72
C SER A 129 10.10 -1.25 -18.86
N PHE A 130 10.12 0.08 -18.70
CA PHE A 130 9.24 0.83 -17.81
C PHE A 130 9.24 0.32 -16.35
N THR A 131 10.33 -0.32 -15.92
CA THR A 131 10.52 -0.77 -14.53
C THR A 131 11.13 0.32 -13.64
N ASP A 132 11.26 1.52 -14.18
CA ASP A 132 11.77 2.72 -13.54
C ASP A 132 10.66 3.65 -12.99
N ILE A 133 9.38 3.30 -13.18
CA ILE A 133 8.23 4.02 -12.64
C ILE A 133 7.89 3.49 -11.25
N PHE A 134 7.80 4.39 -10.27
CA PHE A 134 7.45 4.07 -8.89
C PHE A 134 6.29 4.93 -8.41
N CYS A 135 5.42 4.36 -7.58
CA CYS A 135 4.46 5.14 -6.83
C CYS A 135 5.19 5.95 -5.74
N ALA A 136 4.65 7.12 -5.40
CA ALA A 136 5.21 8.02 -4.39
C ALA A 136 5.39 7.34 -3.02
N VAL A 137 4.58 6.33 -2.70
CA VAL A 137 4.70 5.53 -1.47
C VAL A 137 5.82 4.49 -1.51
N GLN A 138 6.50 4.29 -2.65
CA GLN A 138 7.54 3.27 -2.79
C GLN A 138 8.94 3.86 -2.70
N VAL A 139 9.07 5.17 -2.51
CA VAL A 139 10.34 5.90 -2.55
C VAL A 139 10.39 6.94 -1.45
N THR A 140 11.57 7.25 -0.92
CA THR A 140 11.71 8.31 0.08
C THR A 140 13.03 9.05 -0.09
N ARG A 141 13.10 10.31 0.34
CA ARG A 141 14.34 11.10 0.25
C ARG A 141 15.46 10.45 1.07
N THR A 142 16.68 10.48 0.54
CA THR A 142 17.89 10.03 1.25
C THR A 142 18.25 10.96 2.43
N SER A 143 17.94 12.25 2.29
CA SER A 143 18.13 13.28 3.32
C SER A 143 16.78 13.65 3.96
N SER A 144 16.27 12.82 4.87
CA SER A 144 15.39 13.37 5.91
C SER A 144 16.30 13.94 6.99
N LYS A 145 16.39 15.27 7.07
CA LYS A 145 16.74 15.91 8.34
C LYS A 145 15.70 15.56 9.40
#